data_AF-A0A3A8FEV5-F1
#
_entry.id   AF-A0A3A8FEV5-F1
#
_cell.length_a   1.000
_cell.length_b   1.000
_cell.length_c   1.000
_cell.angle_alpha   90.00
_cell.angle_beta   90.00
_cell.angle_gamma   90.00
#
_symmetry.space_group_name_H-M   'P 1'
#
loop_
_entity.id
_entity.type
_entity.pdbx_description
1 polymer ?
#
loop_
_entity_poly.entity_id
_entity_poly.type
_entity_poly.pdbx_seq_one_letter_code
_entity_poly.pdbx_strand_id
1 'polypeptide(L)'
;MAIYIVIGSILLFCMLMIAWKSLETGDKQQDSALKQRAIFNINEQLTYTRLKEILPSHIVLAHVSFDALLTTKYYRTRNKYRNMVADFVILDQNQQVTSIIALDDPMVLKRPQLAQYQDALLEMAGYRVVRYDDVPEYFQLREDFLNPNVSMSNTVSVNGLKKYHLYSDLERKKVKLLS
;
A
#
# COMPACT_ATOMS: atom_id res chain seq x y z
N MET A 1 -8.36 39.46 58.86
CA MET A 1 -9.05 38.18 58.57
C MET A 1 -9.53 38.07 57.13
N ALA A 2 -10.35 38.99 56.63
CA ALA A 2 -10.86 38.93 55.24
C ALA A 2 -9.76 38.90 54.15
N ILE A 3 -8.67 39.66 54.33
CA ILE A 3 -7.55 39.70 53.37
C ILE A 3 -6.87 38.33 53.18
N TYR A 4 -6.70 37.55 54.26
CA TYR A 4 -6.10 36.21 54.18
C TYR A 4 -7.00 35.20 53.48
N ILE A 5 -8.32 35.34 53.62
CA ILE A 5 -9.31 34.50 52.93
C ILE A 5 -9.30 34.77 51.43
N VAL A 6 -9.18 36.04 51.03
CA VAL A 6 -9.09 36.44 49.61
C VAL A 6 -7.79 35.96 48.97
N ILE A 7 -6.66 36.05 49.68
CA ILE A 7 -5.37 35.55 49.19
C ILE A 7 -5.40 34.02 49.04
N GLY A 8 -6.00 33.31 50.02
CA GLY A 8 -6.17 31.87 49.96
C GLY A 8 -7.03 31.42 48.77
N SER A 9 -8.13 32.12 48.49
CA SER A 9 -9.02 31.77 47.37
C SER A 9 -8.35 32.00 46.01
N ILE A 10 -7.57 33.07 45.86
CA ILE A 10 -6.82 33.36 44.64
C ILE A 10 -5.76 32.29 44.38
N LEU A 11 -5.02 31.88 45.41
CA LEU A 11 -4.01 30.82 45.29
C LEU A 11 -4.63 29.48 44.89
N LEU A 12 -5.77 29.13 45.48
CA LEU A 12 -6.48 27.89 45.18
C LEU A 12 -7.05 27.91 43.75
N PHE A 13 -7.58 29.04 43.31
CA PHE A 13 -8.08 29.23 41.95
C PHE A 13 -6.96 29.15 40.89
N CYS A 14 -5.80 29.77 41.17
CA CYS A 14 -4.63 29.64 40.30
C CYS A 14 -4.14 28.19 40.20
N MET A 15 -4.13 27.45 41.31
CA MET A 15 -3.73 26.04 41.32
C MET A 15 -4.70 25.17 40.49
N LEU A 16 -6.00 25.42 40.63
CA LEU A 16 -7.05 24.75 39.84
C LEU A 16 -6.90 25.02 38.33
N MET A 17 -6.63 26.28 37.94
CA MET A 17 -6.39 26.66 36.54
C MET A 17 -5.17 25.97 35.93
N ILE A 18 -4.08 25.82 36.70
CA ILE A 18 -2.88 25.12 36.23
C ILE A 18 -3.17 23.63 36.02
N ALA A 19 -3.91 23.00 36.94
CA ALA A 19 -4.31 21.60 36.82
C ALA A 19 -5.22 21.34 35.61
N TRP A 20 -6.17 22.24 35.33
CA TRP A 20 -7.05 22.15 34.16
C TRP A 20 -6.28 22.31 32.84
N LYS A 21 -5.37 23.29 32.75
CA LYS A 21 -4.51 23.45 31.56
C LYS A 21 -3.59 22.25 31.35
N SER A 22 -3.09 21.63 32.43
CA SER A 22 -2.26 20.42 32.34
C SER A 22 -3.02 19.22 31.78
N LEU A 23 -4.32 19.11 32.04
CA LEU A 23 -5.16 18.06 31.45
C LEU A 23 -5.45 18.33 29.95
N GLU A 24 -5.62 19.60 29.58
CA GLU A 24 -5.87 20.03 28.20
C GLU A 24 -4.62 19.97 27.31
N THR A 25 -3.41 19.81 27.88
CA THR A 25 -2.18 19.63 27.09
C THR A 25 -1.97 18.19 26.62
N GLY A 26 -3.04 17.40 26.55
CA GLY A 26 -3.05 15.95 26.33
C GLY A 26 -2.86 15.47 24.89
N ASP A 27 -2.47 16.30 23.92
CA ASP A 27 -2.20 15.79 22.57
C ASP A 27 -1.25 16.68 21.76
N LYS A 28 -0.12 17.07 22.37
CA LYS A 28 1.03 17.47 21.55
C LYS A 28 1.54 16.21 20.88
N GLN A 29 1.03 15.95 19.69
CA GLN A 29 1.48 14.94 18.75
C GLN A 29 3.00 15.07 18.62
N GLN A 30 3.73 14.29 19.42
CA GLN A 30 5.18 14.31 19.41
C GLN A 30 5.57 13.55 18.15
N ASP A 31 5.87 14.30 17.09
CA ASP A 31 6.42 13.73 15.88
C ASP A 31 7.67 12.94 16.24
N SER A 32 7.62 11.63 16.02
CA SER A 32 8.72 10.74 16.34
C SER A 32 9.94 11.10 15.49
N ALA A 33 11.13 10.97 16.08
CA ALA A 33 12.37 11.25 15.36
C ALA A 33 12.45 10.39 14.09
N LEU A 34 12.60 11.08 12.96
CA LEU A 34 12.70 10.44 11.65
C LEU A 34 14.00 9.64 11.57
N LYS A 35 13.90 8.36 11.22
CA LYS A 35 15.05 7.48 10.99
C LYS A 35 15.12 7.11 9.52
N GLN A 36 16.33 7.05 8.99
CA GLN A 36 16.56 6.48 7.67
C GLN A 36 16.17 5.01 7.68
N ARG A 37 15.38 4.58 6.69
CA ARG A 37 14.96 3.20 6.50
C ARG A 37 15.62 2.65 5.23
N ALA A 38 16.03 1.38 5.27
CA ALA A 38 16.45 0.67 4.07
C ALA A 38 15.31 0.65 3.06
N ILE A 39 15.59 1.04 1.82
CA ILE A 39 14.58 1.09 0.75
C ILE A 39 14.13 -0.33 0.42
N PHE A 40 15.06 -1.28 0.32
CA PHE A 40 14.77 -2.66 -0.04
C PHE A 40 14.89 -3.64 1.13
N ASN A 41 14.03 -4.66 1.11
CA ASN A 41 14.27 -5.91 1.81
C ASN A 41 15.34 -6.77 1.06
N ILE A 42 15.96 -7.74 1.72
CA ILE A 42 16.98 -8.63 1.13
C ILE A 42 16.42 -9.35 -0.10
N ASN A 43 15.18 -9.84 -0.01
CA ASN A 43 14.48 -10.53 -1.08
C ASN A 43 14.21 -9.61 -2.29
N GLU A 44 13.79 -8.37 -2.02
CA GLU A 44 13.57 -7.35 -3.05
C GLU A 44 14.89 -6.96 -3.72
N GLN A 45 15.97 -6.78 -2.94
CA GLN A 45 17.27 -6.42 -3.47
C GLN A 45 17.81 -7.48 -4.44
N LEU A 46 17.70 -8.77 -4.07
CA LEU A 46 18.12 -9.87 -4.94
C LEU A 46 17.30 -9.91 -6.24
N THR A 47 15.98 -9.74 -6.11
CA THR A 47 15.05 -9.70 -7.25
C THR A 47 15.36 -8.54 -8.18
N TYR A 48 15.62 -7.35 -7.64
CA TYR A 48 15.98 -6.16 -8.39
C TYR A 48 17.27 -6.37 -9.19
N THR A 49 18.32 -6.93 -8.57
CA THR A 49 19.57 -7.23 -9.27
C THR A 49 19.35 -8.21 -10.42
N ARG A 50 18.58 -9.29 -10.20
CA ARG A 50 18.25 -10.27 -11.24
C ARG A 50 17.45 -9.65 -12.39
N LEU A 51 16.45 -8.83 -12.08
CA LEU A 51 15.65 -8.13 -13.09
C LEU A 51 16.51 -7.22 -13.97
N LYS A 52 17.45 -6.50 -13.36
CA LYS A 52 18.38 -5.63 -14.08
C LYS A 52 19.34 -6.42 -15.00
N GLU A 53 19.73 -7.62 -14.59
CA GLU A 53 20.55 -8.51 -15.42
C GLU A 53 19.77 -9.11 -16.60
N ILE A 54 18.50 -9.46 -16.40
CA ILE A 54 17.65 -10.08 -17.44
C ILE A 54 17.14 -9.05 -18.45
N LEU A 55 16.82 -7.85 -17.98
CA LEU A 55 16.19 -6.79 -18.77
C LEU A 55 17.07 -5.52 -18.81
N PRO A 56 18.29 -5.57 -19.39
CA PRO A 56 19.20 -4.43 -19.39
C PRO A 56 18.68 -3.22 -20.19
N SER A 57 17.77 -3.46 -21.13
CA SER A 57 17.15 -2.42 -21.96
C SER A 57 15.92 -1.78 -21.33
N HIS A 58 15.36 -2.35 -20.26
CA HIS A 58 14.16 -1.87 -19.61
C HIS A 58 14.49 -1.09 -18.34
N ILE A 59 13.56 -0.23 -17.94
CA ILE A 59 13.68 0.53 -16.69
C ILE A 59 12.86 -0.19 -15.62
N VAL A 60 13.49 -0.47 -14.48
CA VAL A 60 12.82 -1.07 -13.31
C VAL A 60 12.64 0.00 -12.25
N LEU A 61 11.39 0.36 -11.95
CA LEU A 61 11.02 1.23 -10.84
C LEU A 61 10.64 0.40 -9.63
N ALA A 62 11.15 0.77 -8.46
CA ALA A 62 10.81 0.15 -7.20
C ALA A 62 9.80 0.99 -6.41
N HIS A 63 8.93 0.32 -5.66
CA HIS A 63 8.00 0.93 -4.70
C HIS A 63 7.16 2.05 -5.32
N VAL A 64 6.47 1.74 -6.42
CA VAL A 64 5.64 2.70 -7.15
C VAL A 64 4.25 2.75 -6.53
N SER A 65 3.77 3.95 -6.21
CA SER A 65 2.42 4.11 -5.66
C SER A 65 1.34 3.76 -6.69
N PHE A 66 0.26 3.14 -6.24
CA PHE A 66 -0.88 2.85 -7.11
C PHE A 66 -1.53 4.13 -7.66
N ASP A 67 -1.39 5.25 -6.95
CA ASP A 67 -1.81 6.57 -7.43
C ASP A 67 -1.08 7.03 -8.71
N ALA A 68 0.15 6.55 -8.96
CA ALA A 68 0.88 6.84 -10.19
C ALA A 68 0.46 5.94 -11.36
N LEU A 69 -0.10 4.76 -11.06
CA LEU A 69 -0.50 3.76 -12.05
C LEU A 69 -1.99 3.86 -12.40
N LEU A 70 -2.83 4.26 -11.45
CA LEU A 70 -4.28 4.22 -11.57
C LEU A 70 -4.89 5.61 -11.48
N THR A 71 -5.71 5.94 -12.48
CA THR A 71 -6.55 7.15 -12.45
C THR A 71 -8.02 6.79 -12.31
N THR A 72 -8.73 7.48 -11.42
CA THR A 72 -10.17 7.30 -11.23
C THR A 72 -10.86 8.63 -11.04
N LYS A 73 -12.12 8.71 -11.50
CA LYS A 73 -12.95 9.90 -11.37
C LYS A 73 -13.44 10.15 -9.94
N TYR A 74 -13.66 9.09 -9.17
CA TYR A 74 -14.30 9.16 -7.87
C TYR A 74 -13.30 9.04 -6.72
N TYR A 75 -13.28 10.05 -5.85
CA TYR A 75 -12.40 10.08 -4.67
C TYR A 75 -12.59 8.87 -3.74
N ARG A 76 -13.83 8.38 -3.57
CA ARG A 76 -14.12 7.18 -2.77
C ARG A 76 -13.39 5.94 -3.31
N THR A 77 -13.24 5.83 -4.61
CA THR A 77 -12.50 4.74 -5.26
C THR A 77 -11.00 4.94 -5.08
N ARG A 78 -10.50 6.16 -5.30
CA ARG A 78 -9.09 6.53 -5.10
C ARG A 78 -8.59 6.19 -3.69
N ASN A 79 -9.38 6.48 -2.66
CA ASN A 79 -9.02 6.17 -1.28
C ASN A 79 -8.81 4.67 -1.00
N LYS A 80 -9.37 3.77 -1.82
CA LYS A 80 -9.20 2.32 -1.63
C LYS A 80 -7.79 1.85 -1.97
N TYR A 81 -7.11 2.52 -2.90
CA TYR A 81 -5.77 2.15 -3.35
C TYR A 81 -4.70 3.20 -3.06
N ARG A 82 -5.07 4.36 -2.52
CA ARG A 82 -4.16 5.49 -2.23
C ARG A 82 -2.92 5.12 -1.42
N ASN A 83 -3.05 4.18 -0.49
CA ASN A 83 -1.96 3.74 0.38
C ASN A 83 -1.28 2.45 -0.11
N MET A 84 -1.60 1.99 -1.33
CA MET A 84 -1.03 0.79 -1.93
C MET A 84 0.19 1.15 -2.78
N VAL A 85 1.18 0.28 -2.73
CA VAL A 85 2.46 0.42 -3.41
C VAL A 85 2.75 -0.91 -4.11
N ALA A 86 3.17 -0.85 -5.36
CA ALA A 86 3.65 -1.99 -6.13
C ALA A 86 5.15 -2.16 -5.90
N ASP A 87 5.61 -3.40 -5.80
CA ASP A 87 7.01 -3.69 -5.46
C ASP A 87 7.93 -3.29 -6.62
N PHE A 88 7.66 -3.80 -7.82
CA PHE A 88 8.38 -3.40 -9.02
C PHE A 88 7.46 -3.11 -10.21
N VAL A 89 7.81 -2.08 -10.97
CA VAL A 89 7.16 -1.72 -12.23
C VAL A 89 8.21 -1.70 -13.33
N ILE A 90 8.00 -2.49 -14.36
CA ILE A 90 8.90 -2.57 -15.52
C ILE A 90 8.36 -1.66 -16.61
N LEU A 91 9.21 -0.77 -17.09
CA LEU A 91 8.93 0.10 -18.22
C LEU A 91 9.81 -0.26 -19.41
N ASP A 92 9.23 -0.08 -20.58
CA ASP A 92 9.94 -0.08 -21.85
C ASP A 92 10.79 1.20 -22.00
N GLN A 93 11.67 1.23 -23.00
CA GLN A 93 12.48 2.38 -23.39
C GLN A 93 11.63 3.64 -23.67
N ASN A 94 10.38 3.44 -24.08
CA ASN A 94 9.39 4.50 -24.31
C ASN A 94 8.67 4.97 -23.04
N GLN A 95 9.16 4.57 -21.85
CA GLN A 95 8.58 4.88 -20.55
C GLN A 95 7.13 4.39 -20.39
N GLN A 96 6.76 3.32 -21.11
CA GLN A 96 5.45 2.69 -21.00
C GLN A 96 5.54 1.48 -20.07
N VAL A 97 4.57 1.32 -19.18
CA VAL A 97 4.51 0.19 -18.25
C VAL A 97 4.23 -1.09 -19.04
N THR A 98 5.16 -2.04 -18.99
CA THR A 98 5.04 -3.35 -19.65
C THR A 98 4.46 -4.40 -18.71
N SER A 99 4.91 -4.40 -17.46
CA SER A 99 4.42 -5.34 -16.44
C SER A 99 4.70 -4.82 -15.03
N ILE A 100 3.92 -5.33 -14.08
CA ILE A 100 4.06 -5.03 -12.66
C ILE A 100 4.38 -6.35 -11.97
N ILE A 101 5.42 -6.35 -11.15
CA ILE A 101 5.82 -7.51 -10.35
C ILE A 101 5.45 -7.26 -8.90
N ALA A 102 4.73 -8.22 -8.31
CA ALA A 102 4.45 -8.27 -6.89
C ALA A 102 5.29 -9.40 -6.25
N LEU A 103 5.99 -9.09 -5.16
CA LEU A 103 6.80 -10.02 -4.39
C LEU A 103 6.12 -10.25 -3.04
N ASP A 104 5.66 -11.47 -2.79
CA ASP A 104 5.19 -11.83 -1.46
C ASP A 104 6.37 -12.25 -0.57
N ASP A 105 6.44 -11.67 0.63
CA ASP A 105 7.41 -12.09 1.64
C ASP A 105 6.80 -13.24 2.46
N PRO A 106 7.37 -14.47 2.43
CA PRO A 106 6.86 -15.60 3.20
C PRO A 106 6.91 -15.36 4.72
N MET A 107 7.72 -14.39 5.19
CA MET A 107 7.84 -14.05 6.60
C MET A 107 6.72 -13.14 7.12
N VAL A 108 5.93 -12.52 6.23
CA VAL A 108 4.82 -11.65 6.61
C VAL A 108 3.53 -12.48 6.68
N LEU A 109 2.76 -12.31 7.76
CA LEU A 109 1.47 -12.99 7.94
C LEU A 109 0.56 -12.73 6.73
N LYS A 110 0.45 -13.73 5.84
CA LYS A 110 -0.22 -13.61 4.54
C LYS A 110 -1.68 -13.19 4.72
N ARG A 111 -2.07 -12.08 4.09
CA ARG A 111 -3.47 -11.67 3.90
C ARG A 111 -3.86 -11.88 2.44
N PRO A 112 -4.20 -13.11 2.01
CA PRO A 112 -4.40 -13.44 0.60
C PRO A 112 -5.49 -12.60 -0.07
N GLN A 113 -6.50 -12.18 0.70
CA GLN A 113 -7.58 -11.32 0.20
C GLN A 113 -7.09 -9.93 -0.22
N LEU A 114 -6.06 -9.40 0.46
CA LEU A 114 -5.51 -8.08 0.12
C LEU A 114 -4.65 -8.16 -1.13
N ALA A 115 -3.83 -9.19 -1.24
CA ALA A 115 -3.02 -9.49 -2.43
C ALA A 115 -3.91 -9.63 -3.67
N GLN A 116 -4.93 -10.48 -3.61
CA GLN A 116 -5.89 -10.66 -4.71
C GLN A 116 -6.61 -9.37 -5.09
N TYR A 117 -6.93 -8.52 -4.11
CA TYR A 117 -7.55 -7.23 -4.37
C TYR A 117 -6.61 -6.27 -5.11
N GLN A 118 -5.33 -6.24 -4.75
CA GLN A 118 -4.33 -5.43 -5.46
C GLN A 118 -4.16 -5.89 -6.90
N ASP A 119 -4.03 -7.20 -7.12
CA ASP A 119 -3.86 -7.77 -8.45
C ASP A 119 -5.09 -7.47 -9.32
N ALA A 120 -6.29 -7.67 -8.78
CA ALA A 120 -7.54 -7.36 -9.48
C ALA A 120 -7.64 -5.88 -9.87
N LEU A 121 -7.17 -4.94 -9.03
CA LEU A 121 -7.18 -3.52 -9.37
C LEU A 121 -6.28 -3.20 -10.57
N LEU A 122 -5.10 -3.80 -10.61
CA LEU A 122 -4.13 -3.60 -11.68
C LEU A 122 -4.59 -4.27 -12.98
N GLU A 123 -5.11 -5.49 -12.90
CA GLU A 123 -5.70 -6.20 -14.04
C GLU A 123 -6.91 -5.46 -14.62
N MET A 124 -7.77 -4.90 -13.77
CA MET A 124 -8.91 -4.08 -14.22
C MET A 124 -8.49 -2.81 -14.95
N ALA A 125 -7.28 -2.30 -14.69
CA ALA A 125 -6.69 -1.17 -15.40
C ALA A 125 -5.96 -1.59 -16.69
N GLY A 126 -5.85 -2.90 -16.95
CA GLY A 126 -5.19 -3.45 -18.13
C GLY A 126 -3.70 -3.71 -17.95
N TYR A 127 -3.17 -3.65 -16.73
CA TYR A 127 -1.79 -4.01 -16.47
C TYR A 127 -1.61 -5.52 -16.35
N ARG A 128 -0.48 -6.02 -16.89
CA ARG A 128 -0.03 -7.39 -16.64
C ARG A 128 0.64 -7.45 -15.26
N VAL A 129 0.06 -8.25 -14.36
CA VAL A 129 0.62 -8.50 -13.03
C VAL A 129 1.29 -9.87 -13.03
N VAL A 130 2.51 -9.94 -12.50
CA VAL A 130 3.24 -11.20 -12.25
C VAL A 130 3.55 -11.25 -10.76
N ARG A 131 2.99 -12.24 -10.07
CA ARG A 131 3.18 -12.39 -8.62
C ARG A 131 4.10 -13.57 -8.35
N TYR A 132 5.08 -13.36 -7.48
CA TYR A 132 5.99 -14.40 -7.02
C TYR A 132 5.79 -14.63 -5.52
N ASP A 133 5.51 -15.88 -5.14
CA ASP A 133 5.30 -16.31 -3.75
C ASP A 133 6.59 -16.37 -2.92
N ASP A 134 7.73 -16.48 -3.60
CA ASP A 134 9.08 -16.56 -3.05
C ASP A 134 10.05 -15.80 -3.95
N VAL A 135 11.31 -15.66 -3.54
CA VAL A 135 12.35 -14.96 -4.29
C VAL A 135 12.52 -15.62 -5.68
N PRO A 136 12.11 -14.95 -6.78
CA PRO A 136 12.00 -15.58 -8.08
C PRO A 136 13.38 -15.97 -8.61
N GLU A 137 13.51 -17.21 -9.04
CA GLU A 137 14.74 -17.73 -9.60
C GLU A 137 15.00 -17.14 -10.99
N TYR A 138 16.27 -16.97 -11.37
CA TYR A 138 16.66 -16.31 -12.63
C TYR A 138 15.97 -16.93 -13.86
N PHE A 139 15.78 -18.24 -13.85
CA PHE A 139 15.15 -18.98 -14.94
C PHE A 139 13.66 -18.65 -15.10
N GLN A 140 12.92 -18.53 -13.99
CA GLN A 140 11.48 -18.23 -13.99
C GLN A 140 11.21 -16.83 -14.55
N LEU A 141 11.99 -15.83 -14.11
CA LEU A 141 11.92 -14.47 -14.64
C LEU A 141 12.18 -14.48 -16.15
N ARG A 142 13.20 -15.21 -16.58
CA ARG A 142 13.58 -15.27 -18.00
C ARG A 142 12.47 -15.87 -18.87
N GLU A 143 11.81 -16.93 -18.44
CA GLU A 143 10.70 -17.53 -19.19
C GLU A 143 9.49 -16.60 -19.29
N ASP A 144 9.09 -15.95 -18.20
CA ASP A 144 7.92 -15.07 -18.16
C ASP A 144 8.08 -13.81 -19.04
N PHE A 145 9.32 -13.32 -19.17
CA PHE A 145 9.66 -12.16 -19.98
C PHE A 145 10.00 -12.49 -21.44
N LEU A 146 10.62 -13.65 -21.72
CA LEU A 146 10.96 -14.05 -23.10
C LEU A 146 9.81 -14.76 -23.83
N ASN A 147 8.84 -15.32 -23.10
CA ASN A 147 7.71 -16.04 -23.70
C ASN A 147 6.36 -15.39 -23.32
N PRO A 148 6.04 -14.19 -23.86
CA PRO A 148 4.81 -13.45 -23.51
C PRO A 148 3.51 -14.17 -23.90
N ASN A 149 3.58 -15.25 -24.69
CA ASN A 149 2.41 -15.96 -25.22
C ASN A 149 1.84 -17.05 -24.31
N VAL A 150 2.53 -17.44 -23.22
CA VAL A 150 2.07 -18.55 -22.36
C VAL A 150 1.08 -18.09 -21.29
N SER A 151 1.13 -16.83 -20.84
CA SER A 151 0.18 -16.30 -19.85
C SER A 151 -1.15 -15.82 -20.44
N MET A 152 -1.29 -15.71 -21.77
CA MET A 152 -2.52 -15.24 -22.43
C MET A 152 -3.64 -16.30 -22.55
N SER A 153 -3.36 -17.58 -22.26
CA SER A 153 -4.37 -18.64 -22.43
C SER A 153 -5.37 -18.78 -21.28
N ASN A 154 -5.17 -18.12 -20.13
CA ASN A 154 -6.06 -18.27 -18.96
C ASN A 154 -6.95 -17.05 -18.66
N THR A 155 -6.89 -15.99 -19.48
CA THR A 155 -7.69 -14.76 -19.28
C THR A 155 -8.47 -14.40 -20.54
N VAL A 156 -9.30 -15.32 -21.03
CA VAL A 156 -10.34 -14.99 -22.02
C VAL A 156 -11.71 -14.90 -21.32
N SER A 157 -12.28 -13.69 -21.40
CA SER A 157 -13.70 -13.32 -21.21
C SER A 157 -14.30 -13.31 -19.79
N VAL A 158 -14.01 -12.24 -19.03
CA VAL A 158 -15.04 -11.62 -18.16
C VAL A 158 -15.02 -10.09 -18.28
N ASN A 159 -15.04 -9.58 -19.51
CA ASN A 159 -15.11 -8.15 -19.78
C ASN A 159 -16.58 -7.70 -19.73
N GLY A 160 -16.96 -6.89 -18.74
CA GLY A 160 -18.22 -6.14 -18.71
C GLY A 160 -18.96 -6.15 -17.37
N LEU A 161 -19.28 -7.33 -16.83
CA LEU A 161 -20.22 -7.46 -15.69
C LEU A 161 -19.57 -7.53 -14.30
N LYS A 162 -18.30 -7.93 -14.17
CA LYS A 162 -17.62 -8.03 -12.85
C LYS A 162 -17.10 -6.70 -12.30
N LYS A 163 -16.97 -5.66 -13.14
CA LYS A 163 -16.37 -4.36 -12.80
C LYS A 163 -17.06 -3.64 -11.63
N TYR A 164 -18.32 -3.97 -11.34
CA TYR A 164 -19.11 -3.36 -10.26
C TYR A 164 -19.35 -4.27 -9.04
N HIS A 165 -19.20 -5.59 -9.19
CA HIS A 165 -19.51 -6.54 -8.12
C HIS A 165 -18.44 -6.63 -7.02
N LEU A 166 -17.16 -6.38 -7.34
CA LEU A 166 -16.09 -6.45 -6.33
C LEU A 166 -16.27 -5.41 -5.21
N TYR A 167 -16.93 -4.29 -5.50
CA TYR A 167 -17.16 -3.25 -4.51
C TYR A 167 -18.39 -3.47 -3.62
N SER A 168 -19.39 -4.24 -4.06
CA SER A 168 -20.61 -4.50 -3.27
C SER A 168 -20.39 -5.56 -2.20
N ASP A 169 -19.53 -6.56 -2.45
CA ASP A 169 -19.28 -7.65 -1.50
C ASP A 169 -18.45 -7.23 -0.28
N LEU A 170 -17.65 -6.17 -0.40
CA LEU A 170 -16.87 -5.60 0.70
C LEU A 170 -17.70 -4.77 1.69
N GLU A 171 -18.85 -4.22 1.27
CA GLU A 171 -19.74 -3.46 2.17
C GLU A 171 -20.60 -4.38 3.05
N ARG A 172 -20.89 -5.62 2.62
CA ARG A 172 -21.81 -6.51 3.35
C ARG A 172 -21.24 -7.18 4.59
N LYS A 173 -19.92 -7.19 4.80
CA LYS A 173 -19.30 -7.93 5.91
C LYS A 173 -19.29 -7.18 7.26
N LYS A 174 -19.83 -5.96 7.35
CA LYS A 174 -19.86 -5.16 8.59
C LYS A 174 -21.17 -5.16 9.39
N VAL A 175 -22.22 -5.90 8.98
CA VAL A 175 -23.57 -5.76 9.60
C VAL A 175 -24.06 -6.99 10.39
N LYS A 176 -23.22 -7.98 10.71
CA LYS A 176 -23.66 -9.10 11.58
C LYS A 176 -22.63 -9.47 12.66
N LEU A 177 -22.48 -8.61 13.65
CA LEU A 177 -22.04 -8.98 15.00
C LEU A 177 -22.67 -7.98 15.98
N LEU A 178 -23.97 -8.15 16.24
CA LEU A 178 -24.70 -7.61 17.39
C LEU A 178 -26.08 -8.29 17.40
N SER A 179 -26.13 -9.45 18.05
CA SER A 179 -27.32 -10.03 18.68
C SER A 179 -26.86 -10.96 19.78
#